data_AF-A0A9P6JE00-F1
#
_entry.id   AF-A0A9P6JE00-F1
#
_cell.length_a   1.000
_cell.length_b   1.000
_cell.length_c   1.000
_cell.angle_alpha   90.00
_cell.angle_beta   90.00
_cell.angle_gamma   90.00
#
_symmetry.space_group_name_H-M   'P 1'
#
loop_
_entity.id
_entity.type
_entity.pdbx_description
1 polymer ?
#
loop_
_entity_poly.entity_id
_entity_poly.type
_entity_poly.pdbx_seq_one_letter_code
_entity_poly.pdbx_strand_id
1 'polypeptide(L)'
;MLVSLEAKLQAAFPYTKWGAGSDDYSFNRVKPALEELVETLVDYTSHFTSPPEFPTTSFSFLHIATEFCHRLPNWDTAANNEHKTNLYKTLAGYWIKAIQDASSKLEEGKMYGQLTVQEWAKNLEHHNIASQGMFSSAIEEFKVKLGWIIGIQRPMSNFSNNQESERNHIKSQRKDGFSGFK
;
A
#
# COMPACT_ATOMS: atom_id res chain seq x y z
N MET A 1 -1.55 0.87 -23.76
CA MET A 1 -1.14 -0.54 -23.62
C MET A 1 -2.00 -1.30 -22.61
N LEU A 2 -2.12 -0.87 -21.34
CA LEU A 2 -3.01 -1.58 -20.38
C LEU A 2 -4.48 -1.61 -20.81
N VAL A 3 -5.01 -0.48 -21.33
CA VAL A 3 -6.38 -0.42 -21.87
C VAL A 3 -6.60 -1.38 -23.05
N SER A 4 -5.59 -1.56 -23.91
CA SER A 4 -5.69 -2.51 -25.03
C SER A 4 -5.63 -3.96 -24.58
N LEU A 5 -4.88 -4.28 -23.51
CA LEU A 5 -4.88 -5.61 -22.91
C LEU A 5 -6.19 -5.92 -22.19
N GLU A 6 -6.79 -4.93 -21.50
CA GLU A 6 -8.13 -5.05 -20.94
C GLU A 6 -9.18 -5.28 -22.05
N ALA A 7 -9.10 -4.55 -23.17
CA ALA A 7 -9.97 -4.79 -24.31
C ALA A 7 -9.78 -6.20 -24.90
N LYS A 8 -8.54 -6.71 -24.95
CA LYS A 8 -8.22 -8.07 -25.39
C LYS A 8 -8.82 -9.12 -24.45
N LEU A 9 -8.74 -8.88 -23.14
CA LEU A 9 -9.38 -9.73 -22.11
C LEU A 9 -10.89 -9.80 -22.33
N GLN A 10 -11.54 -8.65 -22.50
CA GLN A 10 -12.99 -8.58 -22.73
C GLN A 10 -13.39 -9.27 -24.05
N ALA A 11 -12.59 -9.12 -25.11
CA ALA A 11 -12.83 -9.77 -26.39
C ALA A 11 -12.58 -11.29 -26.37
N ALA A 12 -11.86 -11.82 -25.37
CA ALA A 12 -11.59 -13.25 -25.24
C ALA A 12 -12.78 -14.05 -24.69
N PHE A 13 -13.79 -13.38 -24.12
CA PHE A 13 -14.99 -14.05 -23.63
C PHE A 13 -15.76 -14.72 -24.79
N PRO A 14 -16.21 -15.97 -24.63
CA PRO A 14 -17.00 -16.63 -25.65
C PRO A 14 -18.35 -15.94 -25.83
N TYR A 15 -18.77 -15.73 -27.08
CA TYR A 15 -20.11 -15.26 -27.40
C TYR A 15 -21.13 -16.34 -27.04
N THR A 16 -21.83 -16.18 -25.92
CA THR A 16 -22.98 -17.03 -25.58
C THR A 16 -24.26 -16.21 -25.64
N LYS A 17 -25.38 -16.88 -25.91
CA LYS A 17 -26.72 -16.26 -25.89
C LYS A 17 -27.12 -15.67 -24.52
N TRP A 18 -26.38 -16.00 -23.46
CA TRP A 18 -26.63 -15.58 -22.08
C TRP A 18 -25.56 -14.61 -21.54
N GLY A 19 -24.63 -14.14 -22.37
CA GLY A 19 -23.55 -13.23 -21.98
C GLY A 19 -22.22 -13.92 -21.67
N ALA A 20 -21.29 -13.18 -21.05
CA ALA A 20 -20.00 -13.71 -20.60
C ALA A 20 -20.23 -14.75 -19.49
N GLY A 21 -19.92 -16.01 -19.76
CA GLY A 21 -20.00 -17.07 -18.76
C GLY A 21 -18.88 -16.95 -17.72
N SER A 22 -19.19 -17.29 -16.47
CA SER A 22 -18.22 -17.40 -15.37
C SER A 22 -17.75 -18.84 -15.14
N ASP A 23 -18.12 -19.74 -16.06
CA ASP A 23 -17.82 -21.18 -16.03
C ASP A 23 -16.37 -21.50 -16.46
N ASP A 24 -15.97 -22.75 -16.24
CA ASP A 24 -14.60 -23.21 -16.53
C ASP A 24 -14.23 -23.14 -18.03
N TYR A 25 -15.20 -23.33 -18.94
CA TYR A 25 -14.92 -23.20 -20.38
C TYR A 25 -14.62 -21.74 -20.74
N SER A 26 -15.43 -20.81 -20.23
CA SER A 26 -15.20 -19.37 -20.40
C SER A 26 -13.86 -18.94 -19.79
N PHE A 27 -13.52 -19.44 -18.60
CA PHE A 27 -12.21 -19.20 -17.98
C PHE A 27 -11.06 -19.68 -18.87
N ASN A 28 -11.08 -20.93 -19.33
CA ASN A 28 -9.99 -21.49 -20.14
C ASN A 28 -9.75 -20.72 -21.45
N ARG A 29 -10.79 -20.08 -22.00
CA ARG A 29 -10.68 -19.21 -23.18
C ARG A 29 -10.04 -17.85 -22.86
N VAL A 30 -10.41 -17.27 -21.72
CA VAL A 30 -9.95 -15.95 -21.28
C VAL A 30 -8.57 -16.00 -20.62
N LYS A 31 -8.20 -17.16 -20.05
CA LYS A 31 -6.99 -17.38 -19.25
C LYS A 31 -5.70 -16.84 -19.91
N PRO A 32 -5.39 -17.08 -21.20
CA PRO A 32 -4.16 -16.56 -21.80
C PRO A 32 -4.10 -15.02 -21.79
N ALA A 33 -5.22 -14.35 -22.07
CA ALA A 33 -5.29 -12.89 -22.04
C ALA A 33 -5.28 -12.34 -20.61
N LEU A 34 -5.83 -13.10 -19.65
CA LEU A 34 -5.77 -12.77 -18.23
C LEU A 34 -4.33 -12.84 -17.70
N GLU A 35 -3.61 -13.91 -18.02
CA GLU A 35 -2.21 -14.10 -17.61
C GLU A 35 -1.31 -13.00 -18.19
N GLU A 36 -1.44 -12.68 -19.48
CA GLU A 36 -0.69 -11.60 -20.13
C GLU A 36 -0.96 -10.22 -19.49
N LEU A 37 -2.23 -9.92 -19.16
CA LEU A 37 -2.60 -8.68 -18.48
C LEU A 37 -2.00 -8.63 -17.06
N VAL A 38 -2.10 -9.73 -16.30
CA VAL A 38 -1.58 -9.81 -14.93
C VAL A 38 -0.06 -9.66 -14.93
N GLU A 39 0.66 -10.38 -15.80
CA GLU A 39 2.11 -10.30 -15.92
C GLU A 39 2.57 -8.88 -16.29
N THR A 40 1.97 -8.30 -17.34
CA THR A 40 2.30 -6.94 -17.78
C THR A 40 2.02 -5.91 -16.68
N LEU A 41 0.94 -6.09 -15.91
CA LEU A 41 0.60 -5.19 -14.81
C LEU A 41 1.64 -5.27 -13.68
N VAL A 42 2.09 -6.48 -13.34
CA VAL A 42 3.14 -6.68 -12.33
C VAL A 42 4.46 -6.07 -12.79
N ASP A 43 4.86 -6.28 -14.05
CA ASP A 43 6.08 -5.70 -14.61
C ASP A 43 6.09 -4.17 -14.55
N TYR A 44 4.99 -3.54 -14.96
CA TYR A 44 4.86 -2.09 -14.85
C TYR A 44 4.83 -1.62 -13.40
N THR A 45 4.15 -2.35 -12.51
CA THR A 45 4.14 -2.01 -11.08
C THR A 45 5.57 -2.05 -10.54
N SER A 46 6.34 -3.08 -10.87
CA SER A 46 7.75 -3.20 -10.50
C SER A 46 8.58 -2.03 -11.04
N HIS A 47 8.37 -1.64 -12.30
CA HIS A 47 9.07 -0.51 -12.92
C HIS A 47 8.77 0.83 -12.21
N PHE A 48 7.50 1.15 -11.96
CA PHE A 48 7.09 2.43 -11.36
C PHE A 48 7.25 2.49 -9.83
N THR A 49 7.51 1.35 -9.19
CA THR A 49 7.82 1.25 -7.75
C THR A 49 9.28 0.87 -7.48
N SER A 50 10.10 0.71 -8.51
CA SER A 50 11.56 0.71 -8.37
C SER A 50 11.99 2.08 -7.88
N PRO A 51 12.96 2.18 -6.93
CA PRO A 51 13.19 3.34 -6.07
C PRO A 51 13.04 4.66 -6.84
N PRO A 52 11.82 5.21 -6.90
CA PRO A 52 11.55 6.25 -7.87
C PRO A 52 12.13 7.52 -7.27
N GLU A 53 12.39 8.57 -8.04
CA GLU A 53 12.71 9.86 -7.44
C GLU A 53 11.45 10.45 -6.75
N PHE A 54 10.26 10.16 -7.31
CA PHE A 54 8.97 10.77 -6.95
C PHE A 54 7.92 9.75 -6.46
N PRO A 55 7.61 9.70 -5.15
CA PRO A 55 6.61 8.76 -4.62
C PRO A 55 5.20 8.96 -5.17
N THR A 56 4.84 10.19 -5.54
CA THR A 56 3.56 10.51 -6.19
C THR A 56 3.31 9.66 -7.43
N THR A 57 4.36 9.38 -8.21
CA THR A 57 4.26 8.56 -9.42
C THR A 57 3.93 7.11 -9.06
N SER A 58 4.59 6.54 -8.05
CA SER A 58 4.32 5.19 -7.58
C SER A 58 2.89 5.04 -7.05
N PHE A 59 2.46 5.96 -6.19
CA PHE A 59 1.10 5.92 -5.63
C PHE A 59 0.02 6.11 -6.69
N SER A 60 0.24 7.01 -7.66
CA SER A 60 -0.68 7.19 -8.79
C SER A 60 -0.78 5.94 -9.65
N PHE A 61 0.36 5.31 -9.96
CA PHE A 61 0.37 4.08 -10.74
C PHE A 61 -0.27 2.92 -9.98
N LEU A 62 0.04 2.76 -8.70
CA LEU A 62 -0.54 1.73 -7.84
C LEU A 62 -2.05 1.85 -7.72
N HIS A 63 -2.57 3.08 -7.63
CA HIS A 63 -4.01 3.33 -7.68
C HIS A 63 -4.61 2.78 -8.99
N ILE A 64 -4.05 3.19 -10.14
CA ILE A 64 -4.51 2.73 -11.46
C ILE A 64 -4.43 1.19 -11.55
N ALA A 65 -3.30 0.59 -11.16
CA ALA A 65 -3.11 -0.86 -11.23
C ALA A 65 -4.12 -1.62 -10.35
N THR A 66 -4.43 -1.09 -9.17
CA THR A 66 -5.42 -1.69 -8.27
C THR A 66 -6.83 -1.55 -8.83
N GLU A 67 -7.17 -0.44 -9.49
CA GLU A 67 -8.42 -0.29 -10.24
C GLU A 67 -8.56 -1.34 -11.36
N PHE A 68 -7.49 -1.64 -12.10
CA PHE A 68 -7.51 -2.73 -13.09
C PHE A 68 -7.77 -4.09 -12.42
N CYS A 69 -7.14 -4.36 -11.28
CA CYS A 69 -7.38 -5.59 -10.53
C CYS A 69 -8.85 -5.72 -10.09
N HIS A 70 -9.48 -4.64 -9.64
CA HIS A 70 -10.90 -4.63 -9.28
C HIS A 70 -11.81 -5.09 -10.42
N ARG A 71 -11.50 -4.68 -11.66
CA ARG A 71 -12.27 -4.98 -12.87
C ARG A 71 -12.04 -6.39 -13.44
N LEU A 72 -11.09 -7.16 -12.91
CA LEU A 72 -10.91 -8.55 -13.32
C LEU A 72 -12.18 -9.37 -13.04
N PRO A 73 -12.54 -10.32 -13.92
CA PRO A 73 -13.73 -11.14 -13.76
C PRO A 73 -13.67 -12.00 -12.49
N ASN A 74 -14.83 -12.27 -11.92
CA ASN A 74 -14.99 -13.31 -10.91
C ASN A 74 -15.55 -14.58 -11.59
N TRP A 75 -15.00 -15.72 -11.23
CA TRP A 75 -15.34 -17.03 -11.77
C TRP A 75 -16.14 -17.85 -10.76
N ASP A 76 -16.93 -18.80 -11.22
CA ASP A 76 -17.73 -19.67 -10.35
C ASP A 76 -16.83 -20.61 -9.53
N THR A 77 -15.75 -21.09 -10.16
CA THR A 77 -14.75 -21.93 -9.52
C THR A 77 -13.75 -21.09 -8.74
N ALA A 78 -13.64 -21.34 -7.44
CA ALA A 78 -12.72 -20.61 -6.55
C ALA A 78 -11.25 -20.64 -7.02
N ALA A 79 -10.79 -21.76 -7.59
CA ALA A 79 -9.43 -21.89 -8.12
C ALA A 79 -9.15 -20.89 -9.27
N ASN A 80 -10.14 -20.58 -10.11
CA ASN A 80 -9.96 -19.63 -11.22
C ASN A 80 -9.85 -18.18 -10.71
N ASN A 81 -10.37 -17.89 -9.51
CA ASN A 81 -10.22 -16.59 -8.83
C ASN A 81 -8.85 -16.41 -8.16
N GLU A 82 -8.00 -17.45 -8.15
CA GLU A 82 -6.69 -17.38 -7.52
C GLU A 82 -5.80 -16.34 -8.21
N HIS A 83 -5.89 -16.18 -9.54
CA HIS A 83 -5.16 -15.15 -10.29
C HIS A 83 -5.44 -13.73 -9.76
N LYS A 84 -6.73 -13.40 -9.59
CA LYS A 84 -7.15 -12.09 -9.04
C LYS A 84 -6.72 -11.93 -7.59
N THR A 85 -6.88 -12.97 -6.79
CA THR A 85 -6.47 -12.98 -5.37
C THR A 85 -4.96 -12.78 -5.20
N ASN A 86 -4.16 -13.48 -6.01
CA ASN A 86 -2.70 -13.38 -5.99
C ASN A 86 -2.25 -12.00 -6.49
N LEU A 87 -2.90 -11.45 -7.52
CA LEU A 87 -2.62 -10.07 -7.95
C LEU A 87 -2.90 -9.05 -6.84
N TYR A 88 -4.01 -9.16 -6.09
CA TYR A 88 -4.25 -8.30 -4.93
C TYR A 88 -3.12 -8.38 -3.90
N LYS A 89 -2.67 -9.60 -3.55
CA LYS A 89 -1.55 -9.79 -2.60
C LYS A 89 -0.27 -9.12 -3.10
N THR A 90 0.05 -9.31 -4.37
CA THR A 90 1.22 -8.70 -5.00
C THR A 90 1.13 -7.17 -4.96
N LEU A 91 -0.01 -6.60 -5.36
CA LEU A 91 -0.22 -5.15 -5.31
C LEU A 91 -0.16 -4.61 -3.88
N ALA A 92 -0.75 -5.29 -2.89
CA ALA A 92 -0.66 -4.90 -1.49
C ALA A 92 0.80 -4.85 -1.00
N GLY A 93 1.63 -5.80 -1.42
CA GLY A 93 3.08 -5.77 -1.17
C GLY A 93 3.77 -4.55 -1.78
N TYR A 94 3.42 -4.18 -3.00
CA TYR A 94 3.96 -2.97 -3.64
C TYR A 94 3.49 -1.68 -2.97
N TRP A 95 2.25 -1.63 -2.46
CA TRP A 95 1.77 -0.51 -1.64
C TRP A 95 2.60 -0.36 -0.37
N ILE A 96 2.86 -1.45 0.36
CA ILE A 96 3.72 -1.45 1.56
C ILE A 96 5.11 -0.92 1.20
N LYS A 97 5.72 -1.42 0.12
CA LYS A 97 7.03 -0.95 -0.33
C LYS A 97 7.03 0.53 -0.66
N ALA A 98 6.04 1.04 -1.40
CA ALA A 98 5.94 2.46 -1.74
C ALA A 98 5.79 3.34 -0.49
N ILE A 99 5.07 2.88 0.53
CA ILE A 99 4.94 3.55 1.83
C ILE A 99 6.30 3.60 2.56
N GLN A 100 7.03 2.48 2.56
CA GLN A 100 8.37 2.40 3.15
C GLN A 100 9.35 3.34 2.46
N ASP A 101 9.38 3.33 1.12
CA ASP A 101 10.25 4.19 0.33
C ASP A 101 9.92 5.68 0.52
N ALA A 102 8.63 6.03 0.57
CA ALA A 102 8.20 7.40 0.87
C ALA A 102 8.61 7.82 2.29
N SER A 103 8.48 6.93 3.27
CA SER A 103 8.92 7.19 4.65
C SER A 103 10.43 7.44 4.73
N SER A 104 11.24 6.60 4.09
CA SER A 104 12.71 6.75 4.09
C SER A 104 13.14 8.09 3.51
N LYS A 105 12.48 8.55 2.44
CA LYS A 105 12.78 9.85 1.84
C LYS A 105 12.38 11.05 2.71
N LEU A 106 11.37 10.92 3.57
CA LEU A 106 11.06 11.96 4.55
C LEU A 106 12.21 12.10 5.56
N GLU A 107 12.84 10.98 5.94
CA GLU A 107 14.02 10.98 6.82
C GLU A 107 15.22 11.64 6.13
N GLU A 108 15.32 11.55 4.81
CA GLU A 108 16.30 12.28 3.98
C GLU A 108 15.95 13.77 3.77
N GLY A 109 14.84 14.25 4.35
CA GLY A 109 14.44 15.66 4.31
C GLY A 109 13.53 16.05 3.14
N LYS A 110 12.99 15.08 2.37
CA LYS A 110 11.89 15.37 1.44
C LYS A 110 10.63 15.70 2.25
N MET A 111 9.75 16.48 1.63
CA MET A 111 8.46 16.85 2.24
C MET A 111 7.34 16.54 1.27
N TYR A 112 6.22 16.04 1.80
CA TYR A 112 4.99 15.80 1.03
C TYR A 112 3.88 16.70 1.56
N GLY A 113 3.09 17.26 0.65
CA GLY A 113 1.92 18.04 1.03
C GLY A 113 0.89 17.16 1.74
N GLN A 114 0.26 17.71 2.78
CA GLN A 114 -0.79 17.01 3.53
C GLN A 114 -1.92 16.49 2.62
N LEU A 115 -2.37 17.30 1.65
CA LEU A 115 -3.41 16.91 0.69
C LEU A 115 -3.01 15.69 -0.14
N THR A 116 -1.76 15.62 -0.58
CA THR A 116 -1.23 14.49 -1.36
C THR A 116 -1.24 13.20 -0.54
N VAL A 117 -0.79 13.27 0.71
CA VAL A 117 -0.78 12.09 1.60
C VAL A 117 -2.21 11.68 1.97
N GLN A 118 -3.14 12.64 2.12
CA GLN A 118 -4.56 12.34 2.33
C GLN A 118 -5.17 11.61 1.13
N GLU A 119 -4.82 11.99 -0.09
CA GLU A 119 -5.27 11.31 -1.29
C GLU A 119 -4.76 9.86 -1.35
N TRP A 120 -3.50 9.62 -1.02
CA TRP A 120 -2.95 8.26 -0.94
C TRP A 120 -3.70 7.41 0.10
N ALA A 121 -3.97 7.97 1.29
CA ALA A 121 -4.74 7.29 2.33
C ALA A 121 -6.16 6.95 1.85
N LYS A 122 -6.84 7.89 1.19
CA LYS A 122 -8.19 7.71 0.65
C LYS A 122 -8.22 6.61 -0.41
N ASN A 123 -7.27 6.60 -1.33
CA ASN A 123 -7.20 5.59 -2.38
C ASN A 123 -6.93 4.21 -1.78
N LEU A 124 -6.00 4.11 -0.83
CA LEU A 124 -5.70 2.85 -0.16
C LEU A 124 -6.90 2.30 0.63
N GLU A 125 -7.64 3.15 1.33
CA GLU A 125 -8.86 2.76 2.05
C GLU A 125 -9.95 2.28 1.08
N HIS A 126 -10.14 2.99 -0.03
CA HIS A 126 -11.05 2.58 -1.09
C HIS A 126 -10.71 1.17 -1.61
N HIS A 127 -9.45 0.93 -1.92
CA HIS A 127 -8.98 -0.37 -2.39
C HIS A 127 -9.13 -1.47 -1.34
N ASN A 128 -8.91 -1.16 -0.07
CA ASN A 128 -9.10 -2.11 1.02
C ASN A 128 -10.56 -2.57 1.12
N ILE A 129 -11.51 -1.63 1.07
CA ILE A 129 -12.94 -1.93 1.10
C ILE A 129 -13.34 -2.74 -0.14
N ALA A 130 -12.96 -2.30 -1.34
CA ALA A 130 -13.31 -2.95 -2.60
C ALA A 130 -12.74 -4.38 -2.74
N SER A 131 -11.65 -4.67 -2.04
CA SER A 131 -11.00 -5.99 -2.02
C SER A 131 -11.32 -6.82 -0.78
N GLN A 132 -12.28 -6.40 0.05
CA GLN A 132 -12.67 -7.12 1.28
C GLN A 132 -11.53 -7.32 2.29
N GLY A 133 -10.67 -6.31 2.44
CA GLY A 133 -9.63 -6.29 3.48
C GLY A 133 -8.24 -6.73 3.03
N MET A 134 -8.02 -6.98 1.74
CA MET A 134 -6.72 -7.46 1.22
C MET A 134 -5.57 -6.45 1.37
N PHE A 135 -5.88 -5.16 1.60
CA PHE A 135 -4.90 -4.10 1.82
C PHE A 135 -4.76 -3.69 3.30
N SER A 136 -5.32 -4.46 4.23
CA SER A 136 -5.31 -4.09 5.66
C SER A 136 -3.90 -3.89 6.20
N SER A 137 -2.95 -4.77 5.85
CA SER A 137 -1.54 -4.61 6.23
C SER A 137 -0.90 -3.34 5.65
N ALA A 138 -1.26 -2.95 4.43
CA ALA A 138 -0.79 -1.70 3.83
C ALA A 138 -1.40 -0.47 4.52
N ILE A 139 -2.67 -0.53 4.93
CA ILE A 139 -3.33 0.52 5.72
C ILE A 139 -2.63 0.70 7.07
N GLU A 140 -2.30 -0.40 7.75
CA GLU A 140 -1.57 -0.37 9.02
C GLU A 140 -0.18 0.26 8.86
N GLU A 141 0.58 -0.17 7.85
CA GLU A 141 1.90 0.39 7.52
C GLU A 141 1.80 1.90 7.23
N PHE A 142 0.79 2.31 6.45
CA PHE A 142 0.55 3.72 6.14
C PHE A 142 0.32 4.55 7.40
N LYS A 143 -0.56 4.09 8.31
CA LYS A 143 -0.87 4.78 9.56
C LYS A 143 0.38 5.00 10.40
N VAL A 144 1.24 3.98 10.49
CA VAL A 144 2.49 4.04 11.26
C VAL A 144 3.50 5.03 10.64
N LYS A 145 3.72 4.96 9.33
CA LYS A 145 4.82 5.68 8.66
C LYS A 145 4.45 7.08 8.18
N LEU A 146 3.26 7.26 7.61
CA LEU A 146 2.83 8.49 6.95
C LEU A 146 1.62 9.16 7.61
N GLY A 147 0.88 8.44 8.47
CA GLY A 147 -0.34 8.93 9.10
C GLY A 147 -0.19 10.27 9.83
N TRP A 148 0.96 10.50 10.46
CA TRP A 148 1.25 11.75 11.19
C TRP A 148 1.21 13.01 10.31
N ILE A 149 1.50 12.89 9.02
CA ILE A 149 1.49 14.02 8.07
C ILE A 149 0.07 14.56 7.91
N ILE A 150 -0.93 13.70 8.07
CA ILE A 150 -2.34 14.02 7.88
C ILE A 150 -3.11 14.11 9.19
N GLY A 151 -2.40 14.14 10.32
CA GLY A 151 -2.99 14.24 11.66
C GLY A 151 -3.50 12.91 12.24
N ILE A 152 -3.20 11.76 11.62
CA ILE A 152 -3.41 10.46 12.24
C ILE A 152 -2.29 10.28 13.26
N GLN A 153 -2.63 10.27 14.54
CA GLN A 153 -1.66 10.09 15.62
C GLN A 153 -0.89 8.79 15.42
N ARG A 154 0.46 8.84 15.43
CA ARG A 154 1.25 7.62 15.58
C ARG A 154 0.92 7.03 16.96
N PRO A 155 0.75 5.70 17.09
CA PRO A 155 0.88 5.11 18.41
C PRO A 155 2.26 5.52 18.92
N MET A 156 2.30 6.30 20.00
CA MET A 156 3.56 6.69 20.63
C MET A 156 4.32 5.42 20.99
N SER A 157 5.42 5.15 20.28
CA SER A 157 6.48 4.32 20.83
C SER A 157 6.97 5.04 22.08
N ASN A 158 6.78 4.44 23.26
CA ASN A 158 7.28 4.93 24.53
C ASN A 158 8.78 5.22 24.44
N PHE A 159 9.15 6.46 24.10
CA PHE A 159 10.42 7.03 24.51
C PHE A 159 10.27 7.35 26.00
N SER A 160 10.39 6.30 26.83
CA SER A 160 10.44 6.45 28.28
C SER A 160 11.68 7.26 28.67
N ASN A 161 11.47 8.54 28.98
CA ASN A 161 11.89 9.22 30.20
C ASN A 161 13.25 8.84 30.85
N ASN A 162 14.33 8.72 30.09
CA ASN A 162 15.67 8.59 30.68
C ASN A 162 16.38 9.93 30.97
N GLN A 163 15.78 11.08 30.65
CA GLN A 163 16.38 12.40 30.95
C GLN A 163 15.92 13.05 32.27
N GLU A 164 14.85 12.56 32.90
CA GLU A 164 14.36 13.11 34.18
C GLU A 164 15.08 12.50 35.39
N SER A 165 15.58 11.26 35.26
CA SER A 165 16.29 10.52 36.32
C SER A 165 17.68 11.11 36.62
N GLU A 166 18.42 11.56 35.60
CA GLU A 166 19.76 12.16 35.78
C GLU A 166 19.69 13.60 36.33
N ARG A 167 18.68 14.39 35.93
CA ARG A 167 18.47 15.75 36.46
C ARG A 167 18.15 15.75 37.95
N ASN A 168 17.44 14.73 38.43
CA ASN A 168 17.06 14.61 39.84
C ASN A 168 18.21 14.05 40.69
N HIS A 169 19.11 13.23 40.13
CA HIS A 169 20.32 12.79 40.84
C HIS A 169 21.33 13.93 41.06
N ILE A 170 21.56 14.78 40.04
CA ILE A 170 22.48 15.93 40.14
C ILE A 170 21.98 17.00 41.14
N LYS A 171 20.67 17.17 41.28
CA LYS A 171 20.08 18.11 42.26
C LYS A 171 20.12 17.60 43.69
N SER A 172 20.15 16.28 43.91
CA SER A 172 20.27 15.70 45.25
C SER A 172 21.68 15.84 45.83
N GLN A 173 22.73 15.65 45.03
CA GLN A 173 24.12 15.75 45.51
C GLN A 173 24.59 17.18 45.82
N ARG A 174 23.90 18.22 45.32
CA ARG A 174 24.28 19.62 45.60
C ARG A 174 23.76 20.16 46.94
N LYS A 175 22.84 19.47 47.61
CA LYS A 175 22.27 19.93 48.90
C LYS A 175 23.04 19.45 50.13
N ASP A 176 23.92 18.46 49.99
CA ASP A 176 24.66 17.88 51.12
C ASP A 176 26.06 18.48 51.34
N GLY A 177 26.48 19.42 50.49
CA GLY A 177 27.84 19.98 50.48
C GLY A 177 28.03 21.37 51.09
N PHE A 178 27.01 21.99 51.69
CA PHE A 178 27.10 23.36 52.21
C PHE A 178 26.56 23.51 53.64
N SER A 179 27.13 22.74 54.57
CA SER A 179 27.00 23.00 56.01
C SER A 179 28.33 22.69 56.69
N GLY A 180 29.25 23.65 56.68
CA GLY A 180 30.56 23.46 57.30
C GLY A 180 31.51 24.65 57.18
N PHE A 181 31.04 25.88 57.43
CA PHE A 181 31.92 27.00 57.77
C PHE A 181 31.26 27.86 58.85
N LYS A 182 31.56 27.52 60.10
CA LYS A 182 31.70 28.45 61.21
C LYS A 182 32.54 27.79 62.30
#